data_AF-A0A972GGM5-F1
#
_entry.id   AF-A0A972GGM5-F1
#
_cell.length_a   1.000
_cell.length_b   1.000
_cell.length_c   1.000
_cell.angle_alpha   90.00
_cell.angle_beta   90.00
_cell.angle_gamma   90.00
#
_symmetry.space_group_name_H-M   'P 1'
#
loop_
_entity.id
_entity.type
_entity.pdbx_description
1 polymer ?
#
loop_
_entity_poly.entity_id
_entity_poly.type
_entity_poly.pdbx_seq_one_letter_code
_entity_poly.pdbx_strand_id
1 'polypeptide(L)' 'MSKRILVLSGTPKTQSFSTALADTYAESAQLNHEVRLFRITDMVFDPDLSEGYSQGQPLEPDLQDFQQALE' A
#
# COMPACT_ATOMS: atom_id res chain seq x y z
N MET A 1 -7.71 22.31 -4.84
CA MET A 1 -6.83 21.50 -5.70
C MET A 1 -7.00 20.06 -5.26
N SER A 2 -7.41 19.18 -6.19
CA SER A 2 -7.39 17.73 -5.93
C SER A 2 -5.93 17.26 -5.75
N LYS A 3 -5.71 16.27 -4.88
CA LYS A 3 -4.40 15.65 -4.64
C LYS A 3 -4.51 14.16 -4.94
N ARG A 4 -3.38 13.52 -5.24
CA ARG A 4 -3.24 12.06 -5.25
C ARG A 4 -2.72 11.62 -3.89
N ILE A 5 -3.41 10.67 -3.27
CA ILE A 5 -3.11 10.18 -1.92
C ILE A 5 -3.00 8.66 -1.99
N LEU A 6 -1.85 8.14 -1.59
CA LEU A 6 -1.65 6.72 -1.37
C LEU A 6 -1.74 6.45 0.14
N VAL A 7 -2.59 5.50 0.52
CA VAL A 7 -2.73 5.02 1.90
C VAL A 7 -2.20 3.58 1.94
N LEU A 8 -1.19 3.31 2.76
CA LEU A 8 -0.69 1.96 2.99
C LEU A 8 -1.06 1.50 4.41
N SER A 9 -1.89 0.45 4.50
CA SER A 9 -2.26 -0.18 5.76
C SER A 9 -1.31 -1.34 6.07
N GLY A 10 -0.45 -1.16 7.08
CA GLY A 10 0.57 -2.13 7.48
C GLY A 10 0.19 -3.02 8.67
N THR A 11 -1.09 -3.15 9.00
CA THR A 11 -1.55 -4.01 10.10
C THR A 11 -1.72 -5.46 9.61
N PRO A 12 -1.19 -6.47 10.32
CA PRO A 12 -1.39 -7.87 9.94
C PRO A 12 -2.81 -8.37 10.25
N LYS A 13 -3.61 -7.61 11.01
CA LYS A 13 -4.97 -7.98 11.40
C LYS A 13 -5.97 -7.33 10.46
N THR A 14 -6.70 -8.15 9.71
CA THR A 14 -7.73 -7.71 8.76
C THR A 14 -8.81 -6.86 9.43
N GLN A 15 -9.20 -7.18 10.67
CA GLN A 15 -10.14 -6.38 11.46
C GLN A 15 -9.42 -5.82 12.69
N SER A 16 -8.94 -4.58 12.58
CA SER A 16 -8.25 -3.87 13.66
C SER A 16 -8.65 -2.40 13.69
N PHE A 17 -8.38 -1.73 14.81
CA PHE A 17 -8.56 -0.29 14.91
C PHE A 17 -7.76 0.47 13.82
N SER A 18 -6.53 0.04 13.53
CA SER A 18 -5.72 0.63 12.47
C SER A 18 -6.32 0.41 11.06
N THR A 19 -6.96 -0.74 10.82
CA THR A 19 -7.72 -0.98 9.58
C THR A 19 -8.86 0.04 9.47
N ALA A 20 -9.65 0.18 10.53
CA ALA A 20 -10.78 1.12 10.55
C ALA A 20 -10.33 2.58 10.34
N LEU A 21 -9.17 2.97 10.90
CA LEU A 21 -8.61 4.30 10.67
C LEU A 21 -8.19 4.52 9.21
N ALA A 22 -7.51 3.54 8.59
CA ALA A 22 -7.09 3.63 7.20
C ALA A 22 -8.31 3.75 6.26
N ASP A 23 -9.36 2.97 6.53
CA ASP A 23 -10.58 2.95 5.74
C ASP A 23 -11.33 4.27 5.86
N THR A 24 -11.56 4.73 7.09
CA THR A 24 -12.24 6.00 7.37
C THR A 24 -11.51 7.18 6.70
N TYR A 25 -10.19 7.19 6.76
CA TYR A 25 -9.39 8.23 6.11
C TYR A 25 -9.53 8.17 4.59
N ALA A 26 -9.39 6.98 3.99
CA ALA A 26 -9.49 6.81 2.55
C ALA A 26 -10.87 7.22 2.03
N GLU A 27 -11.95 6.74 2.66
CA GLU A 27 -13.34 7.09 2.32
C GLU A 27 -13.58 8.62 2.40
N SER A 28 -13.12 9.25 3.49
CA SER A 28 -13.30 10.70 3.67
C SER A 28 -12.51 11.53 2.66
N ALA A 29 -11.28 11.11 2.36
CA ALA A 29 -10.40 11.80 1.42
C ALA A 29 -10.88 11.65 -0.04
N GLN A 30 -11.47 10.50 -0.40
CA GLN A 30 -12.01 10.24 -1.74
C GLN A 30 -13.08 11.23 -2.19
N LEU A 31 -13.74 11.92 -1.25
CA LEU A 31 -14.72 12.96 -1.57
C LEU A 31 -14.11 14.15 -2.35
N ASN A 32 -12.81 14.41 -2.19
CA ASN A 32 -12.16 15.59 -2.75
C ASN A 32 -10.78 15.30 -3.40
N HIS A 33 -10.29 14.07 -3.30
CA HIS A 33 -8.95 13.65 -3.71
C HIS A 33 -9.01 12.30 -4.44
N GLU A 34 -8.01 12.03 -5.28
CA GLU A 34 -7.78 10.69 -5.82
C GLU A 34 -7.05 9.87 -4.75
N VAL A 35 -7.65 8.77 -4.31
CA VAL A 35 -7.09 7.95 -3.23
C VAL A 35 -6.95 6.51 -3.68
N ARG A 36 -5.76 5.94 -3.44
CA ARG A 36 -5.49 4.50 -3.56
C ARG A 36 -5.14 3.94 -2.19
N LEU A 37 -5.86 2.90 -1.76
CA LEU A 37 -5.62 2.21 -0.49
C LEU A 37 -5.02 0.84 -0.80
N PHE A 38 -3.82 0.59 -0.28
CA PHE A 38 -3.14 -0.69 -0.29
C PHE A 38 -3.14 -1.29 1.12
N ARG A 39 -3.31 -2.61 1.23
CA ARG A 39 -3.16 -3.34 2.48
C ARG A 39 -2.03 -4.34 2.32
N ILE A 40 -1.02 -4.24 3.18
CA ILE A 40 0.14 -5.16 3.13
C ILE A 40 -0.32 -6.62 3.25
N THR A 41 -1.38 -6.89 4.02
CA THR A 41 -1.93 -8.24 4.20
C THR A 41 -2.51 -8.86 2.94
N ASP A 42 -2.91 -8.03 1.99
CA ASP A 42 -3.58 -8.47 0.77
C ASP A 42 -2.58 -8.57 -0.41
N MET A 43 -1.39 -8.01 -0.23
CA MET A 43 -0.30 -8.05 -1.19
C MET A 43 0.46 -9.38 -1.10
N VAL A 44 0.81 -9.94 -2.25
CA VAL A 44 1.54 -11.18 -2.41
C VAL A 44 2.95 -10.88 -2.94
N PHE A 45 3.93 -10.95 -2.04
CA PHE A 45 5.35 -10.78 -2.33
C PHE A 45 6.20 -11.47 -1.26
N ASP A 46 7.47 -11.75 -1.58
CA ASP A 46 8.43 -12.25 -0.61
C ASP A 46 9.04 -11.08 0.19
N PRO A 47 8.82 -11.00 1.52
CA PRO A 47 9.44 -9.96 2.33
C PRO A 47 10.95 -10.19 2.56
N ASP A 48 11.49 -11.37 2.22
CA ASP A 48 12.91 -11.67 2.35
C ASP A 48 13.69 -11.08 1.17
N LEU A 49 14.60 -10.15 1.47
CA LEU A 49 15.55 -9.59 0.51
C LEU A 49 16.90 -10.31 0.67
N SER A 50 16.93 -11.58 0.27
CA SER A 50 18.02 -12.54 0.56
C SER A 50 19.43 -12.06 0.14
N GLU A 51 19.56 -11.45 -1.04
CA GLU A 51 20.83 -10.91 -1.56
C GLU A 51 21.09 -9.45 -1.17
N GLY A 52 20.22 -8.88 -0.32
CA GLY A 52 20.23 -7.47 0.05
C GLY A 52 20.17 -6.55 -1.17
N TYR A 53 20.98 -5.50 -1.16
CA TYR A 53 21.08 -4.56 -2.28
C TYR A 53 22.18 -4.94 -3.29
N SER A 54 22.81 -6.11 -3.14
CA SER A 54 23.96 -6.53 -3.95
C SER A 54 23.56 -7.05 -5.32
N GLN A 55 22.35 -7.61 -5.42
CA GLN A 55 21.71 -8.09 -6.64
C GLN A 55 20.28 -7.55 -6.67
N GLY A 56 19.78 -7.21 -7.86
CA GLY A 56 18.38 -6.79 -8.00
C GLY A 56 17.44 -7.98 -7.88
N GLN A 57 16.51 -7.94 -6.93
CA GLN A 57 15.34 -8.82 -6.92
C GLN A 57 14.26 -8.20 -7.82
N PRO A 58 13.78 -8.91 -8.86
CA PRO A 58 12.67 -8.43 -9.66
C PRO A 58 11.45 -8.20 -8.77
N LEU A 59 10.85 -7.01 -8.83
CA LEU A 59 9.62 -6.72 -8.10
C LEU A 59 8.50 -7.64 -8.57
N GLU A 60 7.82 -8.28 -7.63
CA GLU A 60 6.59 -9.02 -7.86
C GLU A 60 5.46 -8.09 -8.32
N PRO A 61 4.41 -8.59 -9.00
CA PRO A 61 3.34 -7.77 -9.56
C PRO A 61 2.71 -6.77 -8.57
N ASP A 62 2.47 -7.18 -7.32
CA ASP A 62 1.87 -6.31 -6.30
C ASP A 62 2.83 -5.19 -5.85
N LEU A 63 4.13 -5.45 -5.85
CA LEU A 63 5.14 -4.43 -5.60
C LEU A 63 5.28 -3.47 -6.78
N GLN A 64 5.12 -3.96 -8.01
CA GLN A 64 5.09 -3.11 -9.22
C GLN A 64 3.87 -2.19 -9.23
N ASP A 65 2.67 -2.70 -8.92
CA ASP A 65 1.45 -1.88 -8.82
C ASP A 65 1.57 -0.84 -7.70
N PHE A 66 2.09 -1.24 -6.54
CA PHE A 66 2.38 -0.31 -5.45
C PHE A 66 3.38 0.78 -5.88
N GLN A 67 4.44 0.42 -6.60
CA GLN A 67 5.42 1.37 -7.14
C GLN A 67 4.78 2.35 -8.12
N GLN A 68 3.96 1.86 -9.05
CA GLN A 68 3.24 2.71 -10.02
C GLN A 68 2.29 3.70 -9.32
N ALA A 69 1.73 3.33 -8.18
CA ALA A 69 0.86 4.21 -7.41
C ALA A 69 1.60 5.34 -6.65
N LEU A 70 2.94 5.27 -6.56
CA LEU A 70 3.78 6.34 -5.99
C LEU A 70 4.16 7.43 -7.00
N GLU A 71 4.11 7.11 -8.31
CA GLU A 71 4.51 8.00 -9.42
C GLU A 71 3.43 9.01 -9.80
#